data_AF-A0A2M6VXC2-F1
#
_entry.id   AF-A0A2M6VXC2-F1
#
_cell.length_a   1.000
_cell.length_b   1.000
_cell.length_c   1.000
_cell.angle_alpha   90.00
_cell.angle_beta   90.00
_cell.angle_gamma   90.00
#
_symmetry.space_group_name_H-M   'P 1'
#
loop_
_entity.id
_entity.type
_entity.pdbx_description
1 polymer ?
#
loop_
_entity_poly.entity_id
_entity_poly.type
_entity_poly.pdbx_seq_one_letter_code
_entity_poly.pdbx_strand_id
1 'polypeptide(L)'
;MNTNPHLEFELAQFTGTEKLYRLTTRHLLTDGTMYLAEHAKCYWLMIAVASHLIGKIDDHFAVAKLSVVGNGAVLTLGDGNVNVFAKQSIEFTDFPLPEVKLYCCFDGDHWMIMLPREY
;
A
#
# COMPACT_ATOMS: atom_id res chain seq x y z
N MET A 1 -4.67 -19.30 12.79
CA MET A 1 -3.85 -18.14 12.40
C MET A 1 -3.03 -18.59 11.19
N ASN A 2 -3.58 -18.47 9.99
CA ASN A 2 -2.90 -18.85 8.75
C ASN A 2 -2.08 -17.66 8.27
N THR A 3 -1.00 -17.33 8.99
CA THR A 3 0.05 -16.51 8.40
C THR A 3 0.58 -17.34 7.23
N ASN A 4 0.49 -16.82 6.01
CA ASN A 4 1.00 -17.49 4.82
C ASN A 4 2.46 -17.03 4.65
N PRO A 5 3.47 -17.71 5.26
CA PRO A 5 4.86 -17.26 5.20
C PRO A 5 5.41 -17.21 3.77
N HIS A 6 4.74 -17.87 2.83
CA HIS A 6 5.06 -17.78 1.41
C HIS A 6 4.81 -16.38 0.84
N LEU A 7 3.78 -15.65 1.30
CA LEU A 7 3.44 -14.36 0.73
C LEU A 7 4.55 -13.33 0.95
N GLU A 8 5.13 -13.27 2.15
CA GLU A 8 6.27 -12.37 2.43
C GLU A 8 7.50 -12.73 1.59
N PHE A 9 7.73 -14.02 1.36
CA PHE A 9 8.84 -14.49 0.54
C PHE A 9 8.64 -14.16 -0.95
N GLU A 10 7.42 -14.31 -1.46
CA GLU A 10 7.05 -13.94 -2.82
C GLU A 10 7.16 -12.42 -3.02
N LEU A 11 6.63 -11.62 -2.09
CA LEU A 11 6.77 -10.16 -2.09
C LEU A 11 8.23 -9.72 -2.05
N ALA A 12 9.11 -10.49 -1.41
CA ALA A 12 10.54 -10.21 -1.37
C ALA A 12 11.26 -10.45 -2.71
N GLN A 13 10.68 -11.22 -3.64
CA GLN A 13 11.27 -11.48 -4.95
C GLN A 13 11.00 -10.35 -5.97
N PHE A 14 10.02 -9.48 -5.72
CA PHE A 14 9.80 -8.30 -6.55
C PHE A 14 10.95 -7.30 -6.34
N THR A 15 11.79 -7.15 -7.37
CA THR A 15 13.00 -6.30 -7.38
C THR A 15 12.94 -5.24 -8.49
N GLY A 16 11.73 -4.84 -8.85
CA GLY A 16 11.44 -3.87 -9.90
C GLY A 16 10.04 -4.06 -10.43
N THR A 17 9.53 -3.03 -11.10
CA THR A 17 8.22 -3.04 -11.75
C THR A 17 8.39 -3.10 -13.25
N GLU A 18 7.78 -4.11 -13.89
CA GLU A 18 7.75 -4.23 -15.35
C GLU A 18 6.43 -3.68 -15.92
N LYS A 19 5.35 -3.77 -15.14
CA LYS A 19 4.01 -3.35 -15.54
C LYS A 19 3.33 -2.51 -14.46
N LEU A 20 2.66 -1.47 -14.93
CA LEU A 20 1.81 -0.62 -14.11
C LEU A 20 0.34 -0.97 -14.36
N TYR A 21 -0.36 -1.35 -13.30
CA TYR A 21 -1.77 -1.69 -13.31
C TYR A 21 -2.59 -0.47 -12.88
N ARG A 22 -3.58 -0.10 -13.69
CA ARG A 22 -4.42 1.06 -13.38
C ARG A 22 -5.48 0.70 -12.35
N LEU A 23 -5.42 1.31 -11.16
CA LEU A 23 -6.45 1.17 -10.12
C LEU A 23 -7.57 2.20 -10.27
N THR A 24 -7.19 3.46 -10.51
CA THR A 24 -8.13 4.56 -10.76
C THR A 24 -7.58 5.49 -11.85
N THR A 25 -8.28 6.57 -12.15
CA THR A 25 -7.83 7.56 -13.15
C THR A 25 -6.50 8.22 -12.80
N ARG A 26 -6.14 8.31 -11.51
CA ARG A 26 -4.91 8.95 -11.02
C ARG A 26 -3.99 8.02 -10.25
N HIS A 27 -4.32 6.74 -10.10
CA HIS A 27 -3.56 5.80 -9.27
C HIS A 27 -3.19 4.54 -10.06
N LEU A 28 -1.90 4.19 -9.99
CA LEU A 28 -1.28 3.04 -10.60
C LEU A 28 -0.70 2.13 -9.52
N LEU A 29 -0.71 0.82 -9.76
CA LEU A 29 -0.13 -0.21 -8.91
C LEU A 29 1.03 -0.86 -9.66
N THR A 30 2.07 -1.24 -8.92
CA THR A 30 3.15 -2.09 -9.44
C THR A 30 2.77 -3.56 -9.46
N ASP A 31 3.57 -4.38 -10.14
CA ASP A 31 3.43 -5.85 -10.12
C ASP A 31 3.36 -6.40 -8.69
N GLY A 32 4.27 -5.98 -7.80
CA GLY A 32 4.29 -6.44 -6.41
C GLY A 32 3.04 -6.05 -5.62
N THR A 33 2.56 -4.82 -5.84
CA THR A 33 1.35 -4.32 -5.16
C THR A 33 0.08 -4.95 -5.72
N MET A 34 0.01 -5.20 -7.02
CA MET A 34 -1.07 -5.93 -7.67
C MET A 34 -1.12 -7.38 -7.16
N TYR A 35 0.03 -8.05 -7.10
CA TYR A 35 0.15 -9.40 -6.56
C TYR A 35 -0.33 -9.47 -5.10
N LEU A 36 0.09 -8.50 -4.27
CA LEU A 36 -0.40 -8.38 -2.89
C LEU A 36 -1.93 -8.24 -2.86
N ALA A 37 -2.51 -7.36 -3.68
CA ALA A 37 -3.95 -7.14 -3.74
C ALA A 37 -4.72 -8.41 -4.13
N GLU A 38 -4.21 -9.17 -5.10
CA GLU A 38 -4.82 -10.42 -5.56
C GLU A 38 -4.70 -11.55 -4.54
N HIS A 39 -3.49 -11.78 -4.02
CA HIS A 39 -3.21 -12.91 -3.13
C HIS A 39 -3.73 -12.68 -1.70
N ALA A 40 -3.60 -11.46 -1.17
CA ALA A 40 -4.13 -11.08 0.14
C ALA A 40 -5.59 -10.61 0.08
N LYS A 41 -6.22 -10.60 -1.11
CA LYS A 41 -7.58 -10.10 -1.36
C LYS A 41 -7.81 -8.70 -0.76
N CYS A 42 -6.79 -7.86 -0.78
CA CYS A 42 -6.76 -6.57 -0.09
C CYS A 42 -6.93 -5.37 -1.03
N TYR A 43 -7.75 -5.50 -2.08
CA TYR A 43 -8.09 -4.38 -2.96
C TYR A 43 -8.67 -3.17 -2.21
N TRP A 44 -9.40 -3.43 -1.13
CA TRP A 44 -9.92 -2.38 -0.25
C TRP A 44 -8.81 -1.50 0.34
N LEU A 45 -7.62 -2.07 0.62
CA LEU A 45 -6.46 -1.32 1.10
C LEU A 45 -5.94 -0.37 0.02
N MET A 46 -5.82 -0.85 -1.21
CA MET A 46 -5.34 -0.05 -2.34
C MET A 46 -6.27 1.13 -2.62
N ILE A 47 -7.58 0.89 -2.58
CA ILE A 47 -8.59 1.95 -2.72
C ILE A 47 -8.56 2.91 -1.54
N ALA A 48 -8.37 2.41 -0.30
CA ALA A 48 -8.26 3.26 0.89
C ALA A 48 -7.04 4.19 0.80
N VAL A 49 -5.87 3.65 0.42
CA VAL A 49 -4.65 4.44 0.19
C VAL A 49 -4.88 5.48 -0.91
N ALA A 50 -5.40 5.06 -2.07
CA ALA A 50 -5.73 5.97 -3.17
C ALA A 50 -6.72 7.08 -2.77
N SER A 51 -7.64 6.80 -1.84
CA SER A 51 -8.60 7.79 -1.35
C SER A 51 -7.95 8.89 -0.51
N HIS A 52 -6.84 8.60 0.16
CA HIS A 52 -6.07 9.61 0.89
C HIS A 52 -5.09 10.39 -0.02
N LEU A 53 -4.69 9.79 -1.14
CA LEU A 53 -3.81 10.38 -2.16
C LEU A 53 -4.53 11.36 -3.12
N ILE A 54 -5.76 11.80 -2.79
CA ILE A 54 -6.52 12.78 -3.57
C ILE A 54 -6.05 14.23 -3.29
N GLY A 55 -5.41 14.46 -2.14
CA GLY A 55 -4.91 15.77 -1.73
C GLY A 55 -3.58 16.15 -2.38
N LYS A 56 -3.26 17.45 -2.37
CA LYS A 56 -1.88 17.92 -2.66
C LYS A 56 -0.96 17.46 -1.52
N ILE A 57 -0.32 16.33 -1.72
CA ILE A 57 0.86 15.97 -0.94
C ILE A 57 2.01 16.73 -1.61
N ASP A 58 2.53 17.73 -0.89
CA ASP A 58 3.53 18.67 -1.39
C ASP A 58 4.85 17.97 -1.78
N ASP A 59 5.13 16.83 -1.14
CA ASP A 59 6.43 16.15 -1.23
C ASP A 59 6.55 15.17 -2.41
N HIS A 60 5.53 15.04 -3.28
CA HIS A 60 5.50 14.04 -4.37
C HIS A 60 5.72 12.58 -3.90
N PHE A 61 5.79 12.33 -2.60
CA PHE A 61 6.05 11.04 -2.00
C PHE A 61 5.23 10.87 -0.73
N ALA A 62 4.68 9.68 -0.55
CA ALA A 62 3.96 9.29 0.63
C ALA A 62 4.22 7.81 0.93
N VAL A 63 4.11 7.45 2.20
CA VAL A 63 4.28 6.11 2.73
C VAL A 63 2.98 5.72 3.41
N ALA A 64 2.33 4.69 2.88
CA ALA A 64 1.17 4.06 3.48
C ALA A 64 1.62 2.86 4.30
N LYS A 65 1.41 2.90 5.61
CA LYS A 65 1.68 1.79 6.53
C LYS A 65 0.35 1.27 7.09
N LEU A 66 0.06 0.00 6.85
CA LEU A 66 -1.04 -0.70 7.50
C LEU A 66 -0.46 -1.56 8.63
N SER A 67 -1.02 -1.45 9.83
CA SER A 67 -0.68 -2.29 10.97
C SER A 67 -1.93 -2.96 11.51
N VAL A 68 -1.96 -4.29 11.49
CA VAL A 68 -3.07 -5.11 11.99
C VAL A 68 -2.94 -5.25 13.51
N VAL A 69 -4.00 -4.94 14.24
CA VAL A 69 -4.05 -5.00 15.71
C VAL A 69 -5.28 -5.78 16.13
N GLY A 70 -5.07 -7.04 16.53
CA GLY A 70 -6.16 -7.96 16.85
C GLY A 70 -6.97 -8.29 15.60
N ASN A 71 -8.27 -7.95 15.61
CA ASN A 71 -9.16 -8.13 14.46
C ASN A 71 -9.24 -6.88 13.57
N GLY A 72 -8.71 -5.75 14.01
CA GLY A 72 -8.73 -4.49 13.27
C GLY A 72 -7.39 -4.18 12.62
N ALA A 73 -7.31 -3.04 11.94
CA ALA A 73 -6.06 -2.50 11.45
C ALA A 73 -6.04 -0.97 11.50
N VAL A 74 -4.85 -0.40 11.42
CA VAL A 74 -4.64 1.04 11.39
C VAL A 74 -3.82 1.35 10.16
N LEU A 75 -4.44 2.03 9.20
CA LEU A 75 -3.78 2.59 8.04
C LEU A 75 -3.26 3.97 8.39
N THR A 76 -1.97 4.21 8.21
CA THR A 76 -1.32 5.49 8.45
C THR A 76 -0.63 5.92 7.16
N LEU A 77 -0.95 7.11 6.66
CA LEU A 77 -0.31 7.73 5.52
C LEU A 77 0.60 8.85 6.04
N GLY A 78 1.87 8.87 5.65
CA GLY A 78 2.83 9.92 6.03
C GLY A 78 3.88 10.11 4.94
N ASP A 79 4.95 10.87 5.19
CA ASP A 79 6.08 10.96 4.25
C ASP A 79 7.16 9.88 4.50
N GLY A 80 6.98 9.08 5.56
CA GLY A 80 7.98 8.09 6.00
C GLY A 80 8.80 8.55 7.21
N ASN A 81 8.70 9.83 7.61
CA ASN A 81 9.23 10.35 8.86
C ASN A 81 8.12 10.57 9.91
N VAL A 82 8.15 11.71 10.61
CA VAL A 82 7.23 12.06 11.70
C VAL A 82 5.91 12.64 11.17
N ASN A 83 5.88 13.09 9.91
CA ASN A 83 4.71 13.72 9.32
C ASN A 83 3.69 12.66 8.90
N VAL A 84 2.54 12.65 9.58
CA VAL A 84 1.37 11.84 9.23
C VAL A 84 0.37 12.73 8.51
N PHE A 85 0.08 12.41 7.26
CA PHE A 85 -0.93 13.08 6.45
C PHE A 85 -2.34 12.63 6.82
N ALA A 86 -2.51 11.32 7.00
CA ALA A 86 -3.81 10.74 7.28
C ALA A 86 -3.67 9.48 8.14
N LYS A 87 -4.70 9.20 8.94
CA LYS A 87 -4.81 7.97 9.71
C LYS A 87 -6.24 7.46 9.64
N GLN A 88 -6.39 6.20 9.28
CA GLN A 88 -7.67 5.53 9.18
C GLN A 88 -7.64 4.25 10.01
N SER A 89 -8.48 4.22 11.04
CA SER A 89 -8.73 3.02 11.83
C SER A 89 -9.75 2.13 11.11
N ILE A 90 -9.47 0.85 11.04
CA ILE A 90 -10.27 -0.20 10.42
C ILE A 90 -10.70 -1.14 11.54
N GLU A 91 -12.00 -1.22 11.80
CA GLU A 91 -12.55 -2.00 12.91
C GLU A 91 -12.37 -3.50 12.72
N PHE A 92 -12.48 -3.97 11.48
CA PHE A 92 -12.30 -5.37 11.12
C PHE A 92 -11.55 -5.53 9.81
N THR A 93 -10.53 -6.39 9.79
CA THR A 93 -9.82 -6.78 8.57
C THR A 93 -9.45 -8.25 8.61
N ASP A 94 -9.48 -8.90 7.45
CA ASP A 94 -8.99 -10.27 7.24
C ASP A 94 -7.58 -10.27 6.62
N PHE A 95 -6.84 -9.16 6.78
CA PHE A 95 -5.52 -9.02 6.17
C PHE A 95 -4.53 -10.06 6.74
N PRO A 96 -3.85 -10.86 5.90
CA PRO A 96 -3.09 -12.02 6.35
C PRO A 96 -1.73 -11.67 6.99
N LEU A 97 -1.24 -10.44 6.85
CA LEU A 97 0.05 -10.00 7.37
C LEU A 97 -0.11 -9.07 8.58
N PRO A 98 0.81 -9.09 9.56
CA PRO A 98 0.74 -8.23 10.74
C PRO A 98 0.96 -6.74 10.40
N GLU A 99 1.81 -6.46 9.40
CA GLU A 99 1.97 -5.11 8.86
C GLU A 99 2.30 -5.18 7.36
N VAL A 100 1.97 -4.12 6.65
CA VAL A 100 2.48 -3.87 5.30
C VAL A 100 2.80 -2.41 5.12
N LYS A 101 3.89 -2.15 4.39
CA LYS A 101 4.34 -0.81 4.02
C LYS A 101 4.31 -0.69 2.51
N LEU A 102 3.69 0.37 2.01
CA LEU A 102 3.59 0.70 0.60
C LEU A 102 4.13 2.12 0.41
N TYR A 103 4.85 2.33 -0.68
CA TYR A 103 5.31 3.65 -1.11
C TYR A 103 4.41 4.17 -2.20
N CYS A 104 4.15 5.47 -2.18
CA CYS A 104 3.27 6.17 -3.08
C CYS A 104 4.08 7.32 -3.65
N CYS A 105 4.47 7.25 -4.92
CA CYS A 105 5.23 8.30 -5.58
C CYS A 105 4.35 8.99 -6.61
N PHE A 106 4.43 10.32 -6.69
CA PHE A 106 3.69 11.12 -7.64
C PHE A 106 4.59 11.59 -8.78
N ASP A 107 4.34 11.08 -9.98
CA ASP A 107 5.09 11.39 -11.20
C ASP A 107 4.74 12.78 -11.79
N GLY A 108 3.73 13.45 -11.24
CA GLY A 108 3.20 14.72 -11.75
C GLY A 108 1.81 14.58 -12.38
N ASP A 109 1.49 13.41 -12.92
CA ASP A 109 0.17 13.10 -13.50
C ASP A 109 -0.56 11.98 -12.72
N HIS A 110 0.18 10.98 -12.25
CA HIS A 110 -0.36 9.81 -11.54
C HIS A 110 0.43 9.49 -10.26
N TRP A 111 -0.27 8.92 -9.28
CA TRP A 111 0.28 8.29 -8.09
C TRP A 111 0.58 6.82 -8.36
N MET A 112 1.84 6.41 -8.21
CA MET A 112 2.29 5.03 -8.28
C MET A 112 2.42 4.45 -6.88
N ILE A 113 1.65 3.39 -6.59
CA ILE A 113 1.70 2.64 -5.35
C ILE A 113 2.55 1.40 -5.58
N MET A 114 3.64 1.29 -4.83
CA MET A 114 4.67 0.27 -4.99
C MET A 114 5.12 -0.33 -3.67
N LEU A 115 5.70 -1.52 -3.70
CA LEU A 115 6.39 -2.07 -2.54
C LEU A 115 7.68 -1.28 -2.26
N PRO A 116 8.13 -1.18 -1.00
CA PRO A 116 9.36 -0.46 -0.65
C PRO A 116 10.63 -1.06 -1.26
N ARG A 117 10.56 -2.27 -1.81
CA ARG A 117 11.66 -2.93 -2.53
C ARG A 117 11.65 -2.65 -4.04
N GLU A 118 10.58 -2.07 -4.56
CA GLU A 118 10.44 -1.69 -5.97
C GLU A 118 10.78 -0.20 -6.23
N TYR A 119 11.02 0.57 -5.17
CA TYR A 119 11.49 1.97 -5.22
C TYR A 119 13.02 2.01 -5.22
#